data_AF-A0A2R4FX83-F1
#
_entry.id   AF-A0A2R4FX83-F1
#
_cell.length_a   1.000
_cell.length_b   1.000
_cell.length_c   1.000
_cell.angle_alpha   90.00
_cell.angle_beta   90.00
_cell.angle_gamma   90.00
#
_symmetry.space_group_name_H-M   'P 1'
#
loop_
_entity.id
_entity.type
_entity.pdbx_description
1 polymer ?
#
loop_
_entity_poly.entity_id
_entity_poly.type
_entity_poly.pdbx_seq_one_letter_code
_entity_poly.pdbx_strand_id
1 'polypeptide(L)' 'AGKSAAASIFAIIDRESKIDPSDESGTILEDVKGEIELHHVSFKYPSRPDVQVFRDLNLKIRAGKTVALVG' A
#
# COMPACT_ATOMS: atom_id res chain seq x y z
N ALA A 1 6.04 -36.03 -6.95
CA ALA A 1 6.70 -34.91 -6.26
C ALA A 1 7.05 -33.76 -7.22
N GLY A 2 7.93 -33.95 -8.23
CA GLY A 2 8.42 -32.86 -9.10
C GLY A 2 7.34 -32.05 -9.84
N LYS A 3 6.32 -32.70 -10.42
CA LYS A 3 5.22 -32.01 -11.15
C LYS A 3 4.40 -31.06 -10.26
N SER A 4 4.19 -31.42 -8.99
CA SER A 4 3.43 -30.61 -8.03
C SER A 4 4.24 -29.42 -7.52
N ALA A 5 5.55 -29.60 -7.31
CA ALA A 5 6.46 -28.50 -6.99
C ALA A 5 6.54 -27.49 -8.14
N ALA A 6 6.68 -27.96 -9.39
CA ALA A 6 6.68 -27.10 -10.57
C ALA A 6 5.38 -26.29 -10.69
N ALA A 7 4.21 -26.92 -10.50
CA ALA A 7 2.92 -26.22 -10.54
C ALA A 7 2.82 -25.09 -9.49
N SER A 8 3.39 -25.28 -8.31
CA SER A 8 3.39 -24.27 -7.24
C SER A 8 4.29 -23.08 -7.59
N ILE A 9 5.43 -23.32 -8.22
CA ILE A 9 6.34 -22.26 -8.70
C ILE A 9 5.66 -21.43 -9.78
N PHE A 10 5.07 -22.08 -10.79
CA PHE A 10 4.36 -21.35 -11.85
C PHE A 10 3.18 -20.54 -11.30
N ALA A 11 2.41 -21.09 -10.35
CA ALA A 11 1.34 -20.35 -9.70
C ALA A 11 1.81 -19.08 -8.94
N ILE A 12 3.06 -19.02 -8.48
CA ILE A 12 3.63 -17.80 -7.86
C ILE A 12 4.06 -16.81 -8.93
N ILE A 13 4.72 -17.28 -10.00
CA ILE A 13 5.20 -16.45 -11.11
C ILE A 13 4.03 -15.80 -11.85
N ASP A 14 2.98 -16.58 -12.13
CA ASP A 14 1.81 -16.15 -12.90
C ASP A 14 0.83 -15.32 -12.05
N ARG A 15 1.12 -15.11 -10.75
CA ARG A 15 0.23 -14.38 -9.86
C ARG A 15 0.27 -12.89 -10.15
N GLU A 16 -0.84 -12.35 -10.65
CA GLU A 16 -1.02 -10.91 -10.81
C GLU A 16 -1.18 -10.19 -9.44
N SER A 17 -0.40 -9.12 -9.24
CA SER A 17 -0.54 -8.26 -8.06
C SER A 17 -1.65 -7.24 -8.28
N LYS A 18 -2.48 -7.01 -7.26
CA LYS A 18 -3.50 -5.93 -7.30
C LYS A 18 -2.88 -4.54 -7.45
N ILE A 19 -1.64 -4.39 -7.01
CA ILE A 19 -0.83 -3.18 -7.17
C ILE A 19 0.46 -3.65 -7.85
N ASP A 20 0.57 -3.40 -9.15
CA ASP A 20 1.73 -3.82 -9.95
C ASP A 20 2.88 -2.82 -9.75
N PRO A 21 4.02 -3.23 -9.18
CA PRO A 21 5.16 -2.33 -9.01
C PRO A 21 5.87 -1.96 -10.31
N SER A 22 5.57 -2.65 -11.42
CA SER A 22 6.20 -2.46 -12.73
C SER A 22 5.33 -1.59 -13.66
N ASP A 23 4.14 -1.21 -13.21
CA ASP A 23 3.22 -0.35 -13.95
C ASP A 23 3.72 1.10 -13.93
N GLU A 24 4.11 1.61 -15.10
CA GLU A 24 4.59 2.98 -15.31
C GLU A 24 3.47 3.94 -15.74
N SER A 25 2.21 3.50 -15.77
CA SER A 25 1.07 4.34 -16.17
C SER A 25 0.72 5.44 -15.15
N GLY A 26 1.36 5.43 -13.98
CA GLY A 26 1.18 6.43 -12.94
C GLY A 26 1.57 7.84 -13.37
N THR A 27 1.06 8.84 -12.63
CA THR A 27 1.42 10.24 -12.86
C THR A 27 2.76 10.57 -12.20
N ILE A 28 3.71 11.07 -12.98
CA ILE A 28 4.97 11.62 -12.50
C ILE A 28 4.80 13.12 -12.30
N LEU A 29 5.03 13.60 -11.08
CA LEU A 29 4.95 15.02 -10.75
C LEU A 29 6.32 15.68 -11.00
N GLU A 30 6.35 16.80 -11.72
CA GLU A 30 7.59 17.55 -12.00
C GLU A 30 8.18 18.21 -10.73
N ASP A 31 7.31 18.67 -9.83
CA ASP A 31 7.67 19.27 -8.54
C ASP A 31 6.81 18.68 -7.42
N VAL A 32 7.45 18.38 -6.28
CA VAL A 32 6.79 17.81 -5.10
C VAL A 32 7.12 18.65 -3.88
N LYS A 33 6.16 19.47 -3.45
CA LYS A 33 6.30 20.34 -2.27
C LYS A 33 6.43 19.57 -0.94
N GLY A 34 5.93 18.33 -0.88
CA GLY A 34 5.97 17.50 0.33
C GLY A 34 4.89 17.83 1.37
N GLU A 35 3.80 18.49 0.97
CA GLU A 35 2.57 18.54 1.78
C GLU A 35 1.88 17.17 1.70
N ILE A 36 1.58 16.56 2.85
CA ILE A 36 0.96 15.23 2.92
C ILE A 36 -0.36 15.35 3.69
N GLU A 37 -1.43 14.83 3.11
CA GLU A 37 -2.74 14.77 3.76
C GLU A 37 -3.34 13.36 3.62
N LEU A 38 -3.87 12.86 4.73
CA LEU A 38 -4.76 11.71 4.78
C LEU A 38 -6.18 12.21 5.08
N HIS A 39 -7.13 11.80 4.26
CA HIS A 39 -8.54 12.19 4.35
C HIS A 39 -9.40 10.95 4.59
N HIS A 40 -10.10 10.92 5.72
CA HIS A 40 -11.08 9.88 6.04
C HIS A 40 -10.60 8.42 5.85
N VAL A 41 -9.33 8.15 6.17
CA VAL A 41 -8.71 6.87 5.88
C VAL A 41 -9.21 5.78 6.83
N SER A 42 -9.85 4.76 6.26
CA SER A 42 -10.27 3.56 6.98
C SER A 42 -9.54 2.35 6.42
N PHE A 43 -8.78 1.66 7.27
CA PHE A 43 -7.87 0.59 6.83
C PHE A 43 -7.97 -0.68 7.68
N LYS A 44 -7.90 -1.83 6.99
CA LYS A 44 -7.79 -3.17 7.56
C LYS A 44 -6.72 -3.97 6.82
N TYR A 45 -5.98 -4.81 7.54
CA TYR A 45 -5.07 -5.76 6.90
C TYR A 45 -5.85 -6.91 6.25
N PRO A 46 -5.53 -7.32 5.00
CA PRO A 46 -6.21 -8.44 4.35
C PRO A 46 -6.09 -9.78 5.09
N SER A 47 -5.01 -9.98 5.84
CA SER A 47 -4.78 -11.18 6.65
C SER A 47 -5.64 -11.24 7.93
N ARG A 48 -6.21 -10.10 8.36
CA ARG A 48 -7.10 -9.97 9.53
C ARG A 48 -8.27 -9.03 9.19
N PRO A 49 -9.18 -9.44 8.30
CA PRO A 49 -10.22 -8.57 7.73
C PRO A 49 -11.26 -8.11 8.75
N ASP A 50 -11.37 -8.76 9.90
CA ASP A 50 -12.30 -8.39 10.97
C ASP A 50 -11.75 -7.29 11.88
N VAL A 51 -10.44 -7.05 11.85
CA VAL A 51 -9.77 -6.07 12.71
C VAL A 51 -9.60 -4.75 11.98
N GLN A 52 -10.31 -3.72 12.44
CA GLN A 52 -10.18 -2.35 11.94
C GLN A 52 -8.99 -1.64 12.59
N VAL A 53 -8.01 -1.23 11.78
CA VAL A 53 -6.79 -0.55 12.26
C VAL A 53 -7.00 0.96 12.33
N PHE A 54 -7.34 1.59 11.20
CA PHE A 54 -7.70 3.02 11.18
C PHE A 54 -9.20 3.17 10.99
N ARG A 55 -9.84 4.00 11.80
CA ARG A 55 -11.25 4.39 11.67
C ARG A 55 -11.28 5.88 11.37
N ASP A 56 -11.56 6.23 10.12
CA ASP A 56 -11.74 7.62 9.70
C ASP A 56 -10.55 8.54 10.06
N LEU A 57 -9.32 8.08 9.80
CA LEU A 57 -8.11 8.84 10.12
C LEU A 57 -7.97 10.05 9.19
N ASN A 58 -7.84 11.23 9.80
CA ASN A 58 -7.53 12.48 9.13
C ASN A 58 -6.20 13.02 9.67
N LEU A 59 -5.23 13.31 8.79
CA LEU A 59 -3.91 13.79 9.18
C LEU A 59 -3.38 14.76 8.13
N LYS A 60 -2.81 15.87 8.57
CA LYS A 60 -2.16 16.85 7.71
C LYS A 60 -0.74 17.11 8.19
N ILE A 61 0.23 16.94 7.30
CA ILE A 61 1.65 17.17 7.53
C ILE A 61 2.11 18.24 6.55
N ARG A 62 2.55 19.37 7.10
CA ARG A 62 3.05 20.48 6.29
C ARG A 62 4.42 20.17 5.73
N ALA A 63 4.68 20.68 4.52
CA ALA A 63 5.99 20.60 3.89
C ALA A 63 7.14 21.02 4.82
N GLY A 64 8.20 20.21 4.87
CA GLY A 64 9.40 20.48 5.67
C GLY A 64 9.22 20.35 7.19
N LYS A 65 8.10 19.80 7.66
CA LYS A 65 7.86 19.53 9.08
C LYS A 65 8.00 18.05 9.40
N THR A 66 8.48 17.79 10.61
CA THR A 66 8.53 16.45 11.19
C THR A 66 7.33 16.26 12.11
N VAL A 67 6.62 15.15 11.94
CA VAL A 67 5.53 14.73 12.82
C VAL A 67 5.88 13.36 13.36
N ALA A 68 5.64 13.14 14.66
CA ALA A 68 5.78 11.83 15.28
C ALA A 68 4.40 11.20 15.46
N LEU A 69 4.25 9.96 15.02
CA LEU A 69 3.09 9.13 15.34
C LEU A 69 3.40 8.35 16.62
N VAL A 70 2.60 8.57 17.65
CA VAL A 70 2.74 7.91 18.96
C VAL A 70 1.42 7.22 19.31
N GLY A 71 1.51 6.05 19.93
CA GLY A 71 0.37 5.19 20.26
C GLY A 71 0.80 3.74 20.44
#